data_AF-A0A948NAG3-F1
#
_entry.id   AF-A0A948NAG3-F1
#
_cell.length_a   1.000
_cell.length_b   1.000
_cell.length_c   1.000
_cell.angle_alpha   90.00
_cell.angle_beta   90.00
_cell.angle_gamma   90.00
#
_symmetry.space_group_name_H-M   'P 1'
#
loop_
_entity.id
_entity.type
_entity.pdbx_description
1 polymer ?
#
loop_
_entity_poly.entity_id
_entity_poly.type
_entity_poly.pdbx_seq_one_letter_code
_entity_poly.pdbx_strand_id
1 'polypeptide(L)'
;MMFKRAIAFVGLLALTPHVAFGASFKELTASIVTLVNDSVIPLLYAFAFIFFLIGMVRFFFFGGEEHRQKGKQFMLWGVIGFVVLFSVWGIVKLFLTAIPGTGV
;
A
#
# COMPACT_ATOMS: atom_id res chain seq x y z
N MET A 1 28.18 8.68 -0.87
CA MET A 1 28.34 10.15 -1.01
C MET A 1 28.30 10.68 -2.46
N MET A 2 28.21 9.83 -3.50
CA MET A 2 28.16 10.25 -4.91
C MET A 2 26.76 10.63 -5.42
N PHE A 3 25.72 10.30 -4.66
CA PHE A 3 24.32 10.57 -5.04
C PHE A 3 23.92 12.05 -4.91
N LYS A 4 24.70 12.87 -4.19
CA LYS A 4 24.38 14.29 -3.95
C LYS A 4 24.77 15.23 -5.10
N ARG A 5 25.62 14.79 -6.05
CA ARG A 5 26.05 15.61 -7.19
C ARG A 5 25.14 15.50 -8.43
N ALA A 6 24.38 14.40 -8.56
CA ALA A 6 23.40 14.24 -9.63
C ALA A 6 22.19 15.19 -9.48
N ILE A 7 21.88 15.59 -8.25
CA ILE A 7 20.78 16.51 -7.92
C ILE A 7 21.07 17.95 -8.41
N ALA A 8 22.34 18.33 -8.61
CA ALA A 8 22.73 19.68 -9.00
C ALA A 8 22.64 19.95 -10.52
N PHE A 9 22.65 18.92 -11.38
CA PHE A 9 22.60 19.08 -12.83
C PHE A 9 21.19 19.13 -13.42
N VAL A 10 20.17 18.71 -12.65
CA VAL A 10 18.75 18.82 -13.03
C VAL A 10 18.23 20.26 -12.88
N GLY A 11 18.95 21.12 -12.14
CA GLY A 11 18.58 22.51 -11.89
C GLY A 11 18.70 23.47 -13.08
N LEU A 12 19.32 23.07 -14.20
CA LEU A 12 19.47 23.93 -15.39
C LEU A 12 18.44 23.63 -16.51
N LEU A 13 17.63 22.58 -16.38
CA LEU A 13 16.52 22.29 -17.30
C LEU A 13 15.20 22.97 -16.88
N ALA A 14 15.26 23.93 -15.95
CA ALA A 14 14.12 24.63 -15.37
C ALA A 14 13.48 25.71 -16.28
N LEU A 15 13.70 25.68 -17.60
CA LEU A 15 13.13 26.64 -18.56
C LEU A 15 12.20 26.02 -19.62
N THR A 16 11.68 24.81 -19.41
CA THR A 16 10.57 24.31 -20.21
C THR A 16 9.24 24.81 -19.64
N PRO A 17 8.32 25.33 -20.48
CA PRO A 17 7.18 26.14 -20.05
C PRO A 17 6.27 25.36 -19.11
N HIS A 18 6.15 25.86 -17.88
CA HIS A 18 5.22 25.38 -16.87
C HIS A 18 3.83 25.94 -17.16
N VAL A 19 3.09 25.40 -18.13
CA VAL A 19 1.61 25.47 -18.17
C VAL A 19 1.05 24.43 -19.14
N ALA A 20 0.94 23.20 -18.66
CA ALA A 20 -0.15 22.33 -19.05
C ALA A 20 -0.78 21.85 -17.74
N PHE A 21 -1.84 22.53 -17.30
CA PHE A 21 -2.55 22.26 -16.03
C PHE A 21 -2.97 20.77 -15.88
N GLY A 22 -3.09 20.03 -16.98
CA GLY A 22 -3.30 18.58 -16.99
C GLY A 22 -2.09 17.70 -16.65
N ALA A 23 -0.85 18.16 -16.88
CA ALA A 23 0.37 17.42 -16.54
C ALA A 23 0.65 17.48 -15.03
N SER A 24 0.45 18.63 -14.39
CA SER A 24 0.73 18.81 -12.95
C SER A 24 -0.17 17.95 -12.05
N PHE A 25 -1.44 17.76 -12.42
CA PHE A 25 -2.35 16.89 -11.67
C PHE A 25 -1.95 15.41 -11.80
N LYS A 26 -1.57 14.96 -13.00
CA LYS A 26 -1.08 13.60 -13.24
C LYS A 26 0.19 13.30 -12.43
N GLU A 27 1.13 14.23 -12.38
CA GLU A 27 2.36 14.08 -11.58
C GLU A 27 2.09 14.06 -10.07
N LEU A 28 1.17 14.89 -9.59
CA LEU A 28 0.75 14.87 -8.18
C LEU A 28 0.05 13.56 -7.82
N THR A 29 -0.90 13.10 -8.64
CA THR A 29 -1.60 11.83 -8.43
C THR A 29 -0.64 10.65 -8.49
N ALA A 30 0.29 10.62 -9.46
CA ALA A 30 1.32 9.58 -9.54
C ALA A 30 2.23 9.56 -8.30
N SER A 31 2.63 10.73 -7.81
CA SER A 31 3.43 10.85 -6.58
C SER A 31 2.70 10.35 -5.34
N ILE A 32 1.39 10.63 -5.23
CA ILE A 32 0.56 10.13 -4.12
C ILE A 32 0.37 8.61 -4.24
N VAL A 33 0.06 8.10 -5.44
CA VAL A 33 -0.16 6.68 -5.67
C VAL A 33 1.10 5.87 -5.40
N THR A 34 2.26 6.35 -5.82
CA THR A 34 3.56 5.69 -5.54
C THR A 34 3.87 5.66 -4.04
N LEU A 35 3.69 6.77 -3.32
CA LEU A 35 3.84 6.78 -1.85
C LEU A 35 2.91 5.79 -1.14
N VAL A 36 1.64 5.74 -1.55
CA VAL A 36 0.66 4.83 -0.96
C VAL A 36 1.01 3.37 -1.27
N ASN A 37 1.37 3.05 -2.51
CA ASN A 37 1.70 1.69 -2.93
C ASN A 37 2.99 1.17 -2.31
N ASP A 38 4.02 2.01 -2.18
CA ASP A 38 5.34 1.57 -1.74
C ASP A 38 5.51 1.59 -0.22
N SER A 39 4.74 2.44 0.48
CA SER A 39 4.86 2.58 1.94
C SER A 39 3.57 2.19 2.69
N VAL A 40 2.43 2.76 2.32
CA VAL A 40 1.19 2.63 3.13
C VAL A 40 0.59 1.23 3.01
N ILE A 41 0.46 0.71 1.79
CA ILE A 41 -0.14 -0.61 1.56
C ILE A 41 0.68 -1.74 2.21
N PRO A 42 2.00 -1.82 2.03
CA PRO A 42 2.83 -2.82 2.73
C PRO A 42 2.73 -2.71 4.25
N LEU A 43 2.65 -1.49 4.77
CA LEU A 43 2.49 -1.25 6.21
C LEU A 43 1.14 -1.78 6.72
N LEU A 44 0.04 -1.56 5.99
CA LEU A 44 -1.27 -2.11 6.35
C LEU A 44 -1.29 -3.64 6.30
N TYR A 45 -0.63 -4.25 5.32
CA TYR A 45 -0.47 -5.71 5.28
C TYR A 45 0.33 -6.23 6.47
N ALA A 46 1.39 -5.52 6.87
CA ALA A 46 2.18 -5.88 8.05
C ALA A 46 1.33 -5.81 9.33
N PHE A 47 0.51 -4.76 9.50
CA PHE A 47 -0.40 -4.67 10.64
C PHE A 47 -1.44 -5.79 10.64
N ALA A 48 -2.10 -6.05 9.51
CA ALA A 48 -3.06 -7.16 9.38
C ALA A 48 -2.40 -8.52 9.73
N PHE A 49 -1.14 -8.71 9.31
CA PHE A 49 -0.36 -9.90 9.63
C PHE A 49 -0.09 -10.02 11.13
N ILE A 50 0.29 -8.93 11.80
CA ILE A 50 0.53 -8.92 13.24
C ILE A 50 -0.75 -9.27 14.01
N PHE A 51 -1.91 -8.70 13.64
CA PHE A 51 -3.18 -9.05 14.26
C PHE A 51 -3.54 -10.52 14.08
N PHE A 52 -3.29 -11.06 12.88
CA PHE A 52 -3.45 -12.49 12.61
C PHE A 52 -2.52 -13.35 13.48
N LEU A 53 -1.23 -12.99 13.60
CA LEU A 53 -0.27 -13.70 14.43
C LEU A 53 -0.63 -13.67 15.92
N ILE A 54 -1.10 -12.55 16.45
CA ILE A 54 -1.57 -12.45 17.85
C ILE A 54 -2.75 -13.42 18.07
N GLY A 55 -3.70 -13.46 17.13
CA GLY A 55 -4.82 -14.40 17.19
C GLY A 55 -4.35 -15.85 17.15
N MET A 56 -3.40 -16.17 16.27
CA MET A 56 -2.82 -17.52 16.13
C MET A 56 -2.09 -17.94 17.41
N VAL A 57 -1.22 -17.08 17.96
CA VAL A 57 -0.50 -17.37 19.20
C VAL A 57 -1.50 -17.59 20.34
N ARG A 58 -2.54 -16.76 20.44
CA ARG A 58 -3.59 -16.91 21.46
C ARG A 58 -4.41 -18.19 21.30
N PHE A 59 -4.66 -18.62 20.06
CA PHE A 59 -5.40 -19.84 19.77
C PHE A 59 -4.61 -21.12 20.09
N PHE A 60 -3.31 -21.14 19.80
CA PHE A 60 -2.48 -22.33 19.94
C PHE A 60 -1.76 -22.43 21.29
N PHE A 61 -1.22 -21.32 21.83
CA PHE A 61 -0.37 -21.35 23.02
C PHE A 61 -1.14 -21.13 24.33
N PHE A 62 -2.22 -20.35 24.30
CA PHE A 62 -3.05 -20.11 25.49
C PHE A 62 -4.18 -21.15 25.49
N GLY A 63 -3.99 -22.23 26.24
CA GLY A 63 -5.00 -23.28 26.40
C GLY A 63 -6.30 -22.76 27.02
N GLY A 64 -7.38 -23.55 26.88
CA GLY A 64 -8.72 -23.20 27.36
C GLY A 64 -9.67 -22.72 26.26
N GLU A 65 -10.95 -23.06 26.37
CA GLU A 65 -11.96 -22.76 25.34
C GLU A 65 -12.15 -21.27 25.11
N GLU A 66 -12.12 -20.45 26.17
CA GLU A 66 -12.30 -19.01 26.08
C GLU A 66 -11.16 -18.32 25.30
N HIS A 67 -9.91 -18.72 25.57
CA HIS A 67 -8.74 -18.21 24.84
C HIS A 67 -8.74 -18.65 23.39
N ARG A 68 -9.20 -19.87 23.11
CA ARG A 68 -9.40 -20.36 21.74
C ARG A 68 -10.46 -19.58 20.99
N GLN A 69 -11.61 -19.31 21.60
CA GLN A 69 -12.66 -18.52 20.96
C GLN A 69 -12.18 -17.10 20.64
N LYS A 70 -11.52 -16.44 21.60
CA LYS A 70 -10.92 -15.11 21.40
C LYS A 70 -9.83 -15.14 20.32
N GLY A 71 -8.95 -16.14 20.33
CA GLY A 71 -7.89 -16.30 19.33
C GLY A 71 -8.43 -16.47 17.91
N LYS A 72 -9.46 -17.31 17.72
CA LYS A 72 -10.16 -17.45 16.44
C LYS A 72 -10.75 -16.13 15.96
N GLN A 73 -11.37 -15.37 16.87
CA GLN A 73 -11.95 -14.07 16.52
C GLN A 73 -10.88 -13.09 16.03
N PHE A 74 -9.74 -13.00 16.71
CA PHE A 74 -8.62 -12.14 16.28
C PHE A 74 -8.01 -12.60 14.94
N MET A 75 -7.86 -13.90 14.73
CA MET A 75 -7.43 -14.44 13.43
C MET A 75 -8.41 -14.05 12.32
N LEU A 76 -9.71 -14.19 12.58
CA LEU A 76 -10.74 -13.86 11.60
C LEU A 76 -10.71 -12.37 11.25
N TRP A 77 -10.55 -11.47 12.22
CA TRP A 77 -10.38 -10.04 11.97
C TRP A 77 -9.13 -9.74 11.13
N GLY A 78 -8.01 -10.44 11.38
CA GLY A 78 -6.82 -10.34 10.55
C GLY A 78 -7.08 -10.78 9.10
N VAL A 79 -7.75 -11.93 8.91
CA VAL A 79 -8.10 -12.45 7.58
C VAL A 79 -9.07 -11.52 6.84
N ILE A 80 -10.08 -10.97 7.53
CA ILE A 80 -10.99 -9.97 6.96
C ILE A 80 -10.20 -8.74 6.51
N GLY A 81 -9.26 -8.26 7.35
CA GLY A 81 -8.36 -7.17 7.00
C GLY A 81 -7.57 -7.46 5.72
N PHE A 82 -7.01 -8.65 5.59
CA PHE A 82 -6.33 -9.07 4.36
C PHE A 82 -7.27 -9.07 3.16
N VAL A 83 -8.44 -9.71 3.26
CA VAL A 83 -9.41 -9.80 2.16
C VAL A 83 -9.83 -8.40 1.70
N VAL A 84 -10.06 -7.47 2.61
CA VAL A 84 -10.41 -6.08 2.26
C VAL A 84 -9.25 -5.38 1.56
N LEU A 85 -8.02 -5.48 2.08
CA LEU A 85 -6.83 -4.87 1.46
C LEU A 85 -6.57 -5.41 0.05
N PHE A 86 -6.66 -6.73 -0.13
CA PHE A 86 -6.54 -7.38 -1.43
C PHE A 86 -7.68 -7.03 -2.37
N SER A 87 -8.92 -6.94 -1.87
CA SER A 87 -10.08 -6.58 -2.68
C SER A 87 -9.99 -5.15 -3.20
N VAL A 88 -9.70 -4.18 -2.32
CA VAL A 88 -9.57 -2.77 -2.72
C VAL A 88 -8.43 -2.59 -3.71
N TRP A 89 -7.24 -3.13 -3.42
CA TRP A 89 -6.09 -2.97 -4.32
C TRP A 89 -6.20 -3.80 -5.60
N GLY A 90 -6.81 -4.98 -5.52
CA GLY A 90 -7.11 -5.82 -6.67
C GLY A 90 -8.06 -5.13 -7.64
N ILE A 91 -9.11 -4.48 -7.13
CA ILE A 91 -10.03 -3.67 -7.93
C ILE A 91 -9.29 -2.49 -8.54
N VAL A 92 -8.47 -1.75 -7.78
CA VAL A 92 -7.70 -0.62 -8.32
C VAL A 92 -6.81 -1.07 -9.49
N LYS A 93 -6.07 -2.16 -9.35
CA LYS A 93 -5.25 -2.71 -10.44
C LYS A 93 -6.08 -3.18 -11.62
N LEU A 94 -7.21 -3.84 -11.37
CA LEU A 94 -8.11 -4.25 -12.43
C LEU A 94 -8.63 -3.05 -13.23
N PHE A 95 -9.02 -1.96 -12.58
CA PHE A 95 -9.44 -0.74 -13.28
C PHE A 95 -8.30 -0.09 -14.08
N LEU A 96 -7.09 -0.05 -13.52
CA LEU A 96 -5.92 0.51 -14.22
C LEU A 96 -5.49 -0.33 -15.44
N THR A 97 -5.63 -1.65 -15.37
CA THR A 97 -5.26 -2.56 -16.47
C THR A 97 -6.40 -2.75 -17.48
N ALA A 98 -7.67 -2.72 -17.05
CA ALA A 98 -8.82 -2.98 -17.91
C ALA A 98 -9.20 -1.79 -18.80
N ILE A 99 -8.72 -0.57 -18.51
CA ILE A 99 -8.92 0.59 -19.38
C ILE A 99 -7.77 0.62 -20.41
N PRO A 100 -8.03 0.31 -21.70
CA PRO A 100 -7.01 0.29 -22.73
C PRO A 100 -6.62 1.74 -23.05
N GLY A 101 -5.61 2.27 -22.34
CA GLY A 101 -5.15 3.65 -22.55
C GLY A 101 -4.21 4.19 -21.47
N THR A 102 -4.14 3.58 -20.29
CA THR A 102 -3.18 3.96 -19.24
C THR A 102 -1.98 3.02 -19.26
N GLY A 103 -1.00 3.35 -20.11
CA GLY A 103 0.31 2.69 -20.17
C GLY A 103 1.18 3.05 -18.97
N VAL A 104 0.86 2.47 -17.82
CA VAL A 104 1.78 2.22 -16.71
C VAL A 104 2.17 0.74 -16.69
#